data_AF-A0A661F8Y8-F1
#
_entry.id   AF-A0A661F8Y8-F1
#
_cell.length_a   1.000
_cell.length_b   1.000
_cell.length_c   1.000
_cell.angle_alpha   90.00
_cell.angle_beta   90.00
_cell.angle_gamma   90.00
#
_symmetry.space_group_name_H-M   'P 1'
#
loop_
_entity.id
_entity.type
_entity.pdbx_description
1 polymer ?
#
loop_
_entity_poly.entity_id
_entity_poly.type
_entity_poly.pdbx_seq_one_letter_code
_entity_poly.pdbx_strand_id
1 'polypeptide(L)'
;MAKTAPINMRVEPSQHALLTKAAQVLHKDRSVFILDVACREAQNVLLDQRFFQLDDDAFAAFETALEVPVSNNAKLKSLLAKPSPWE
;
A
#
# COMPACT_ATOMS: atom_id res chain seq x y z
N MET A 1 7.79 17.73 6.17
CA MET A 1 8.20 17.15 4.87
C MET A 1 8.91 15.85 5.17
N ALA A 2 8.48 14.72 4.59
CA ALA A 2 9.15 13.43 4.78
C ALA A 2 10.58 13.51 4.21
N LYS A 3 11.57 12.95 4.92
CA LYS A 3 12.96 12.93 4.45
C LYS A 3 13.09 11.85 3.37
N THR A 4 13.52 12.24 2.18
CA THR A 4 13.88 11.28 1.11
C THR A 4 15.16 10.56 1.49
N ALA A 5 15.15 9.23 1.45
CA ALA A 5 16.32 8.38 1.71
C ALA A 5 16.69 7.59 0.45
N PRO A 6 17.99 7.46 0.11
CA PRO A 6 18.43 6.70 -1.06
C PRO A 6 18.26 5.19 -0.84
N ILE A 7 17.82 4.47 -1.88
CA ILE A 7 17.78 3.00 -1.91
C ILE A 7 18.97 2.53 -2.76
N ASN A 8 19.96 1.91 -2.12
CA ASN A 8 21.12 1.34 -2.80
C ASN A 8 20.92 -0.18 -2.97
N MET A 9 21.04 -0.68 -4.19
CA MET A 9 20.81 -2.09 -4.52
C MET A 9 21.91 -2.64 -5.43
N ARG A 10 22.32 -3.88 -5.19
CA ARG A 10 23.16 -4.65 -6.11
C ARG A 10 22.26 -5.63 -6.87
N VAL A 11 22.45 -5.71 -8.18
CA VAL A 11 21.69 -6.59 -9.06
C VAL A 11 22.65 -7.32 -9.99
N GLU A 12 22.31 -8.54 -10.37
CA GLU A 12 23.05 -9.25 -11.41
C GLU A 12 22.84 -8.60 -12.78
N PRO A 13 23.78 -8.73 -13.73
CA PRO A 13 23.63 -8.19 -15.08
C PRO A 13 22.37 -8.68 -15.80
N SER A 14 21.98 -9.94 -15.56
CA SER A 14 20.76 -10.57 -16.08
C SER A 14 19.49 -9.87 -15.59
N GLN A 15 19.41 -9.62 -14.28
CA GLN A 15 18.31 -8.91 -13.63
C GLN A 15 18.25 -7.46 -14.10
N HIS A 16 19.40 -6.79 -14.20
CA HIS A 16 19.48 -5.42 -14.71
C HIS A 16 18.94 -5.29 -16.14
N ALA A 17 19.34 -6.20 -17.03
CA ALA A 17 18.87 -6.23 -18.41
C ALA A 17 17.36 -6.47 -18.49
N LEU A 18 16.84 -7.42 -17.70
CA LEU A 18 15.42 -7.72 -17.61
C LEU A 18 14.60 -6.50 -17.16
N LEU A 19 15.02 -5.87 -16.05
CA LEU A 19 14.35 -4.68 -15.50
C LEU A 19 14.39 -3.49 -16.46
N THR A 20 15.53 -3.29 -17.14
CA THR A 20 15.67 -2.23 -18.15
C THR A 20 14.70 -2.46 -19.31
N LYS A 21 14.62 -3.69 -19.83
CA LYS A 21 13.70 -4.04 -20.92
C LYS A 21 12.24 -3.82 -20.53
N ALA A 22 11.85 -4.23 -19.32
CA ALA A 22 10.48 -4.04 -18.82
C ALA A 22 10.11 -2.55 -18.68
N ALA A 23 11.04 -1.73 -18.18
CA ALA A 23 10.84 -0.29 -18.06
C ALA A 23 10.70 0.39 -19.44
N GLN A 24 11.49 -0.05 -20.43
CA GLN A 24 11.42 0.44 -21.81
C GLN A 24 10.06 0.16 -22.48
N VAL A 25 9.50 -1.05 -22.29
CA VAL A 25 8.17 -1.41 -22.81
C VAL A 25 7.08 -0.49 -22.26
N LEU A 26 7.25 0.01 -21.02
CA LEU A 26 6.33 0.94 -20.37
C LEU A 26 6.73 2.41 -20.51
N HIS A 27 7.72 2.72 -21.35
CA HIS A 27 8.22 4.08 -21.60
C HIS A 27 8.58 4.88 -20.32
N LYS A 28 9.17 4.20 -19.32
CA LYS A 28 9.56 4.83 -18.05
C LYS A 28 11.01 4.56 -17.68
N ASP A 29 11.54 5.42 -16.80
CA ASP A 29 12.87 5.19 -16.21
C ASP A 29 12.87 3.89 -15.38
N ARG A 30 14.01 3.19 -15.41
CA ARG A 30 14.16 1.91 -14.70
C ARG A 30 13.96 2.07 -13.19
N SER A 31 14.47 3.14 -12.60
CA SER A 31 14.40 3.36 -11.14
C SER A 31 12.96 3.65 -10.71
N VAL A 32 12.24 4.44 -11.53
CA VAL A 32 10.80 4.69 -11.34
C VAL A 32 10.01 3.39 -11.48
N PHE A 33 10.28 2.59 -12.52
CA PHE A 33 9.65 1.28 -12.68
C PHE A 33 9.87 0.36 -11.47
N ILE A 34 11.11 0.25 -10.99
CA ILE A 34 11.45 -0.61 -9.85
C ILE A 34 10.72 -0.12 -8.60
N LEU A 35 10.71 1.19 -8.34
CA LEU A 35 10.05 1.75 -7.17
C LEU A 35 8.53 1.52 -7.22
N ASP A 36 7.89 1.79 -8.36
CA ASP A 36 6.45 1.56 -8.55
C ASP A 36 6.07 0.11 -8.26
N VAL A 37 6.79 -0.83 -8.87
CA VAL A 37 6.53 -2.27 -8.71
C VAL A 37 6.80 -2.69 -7.28
N ALA A 38 7.92 -2.28 -6.68
CA ALA A 38 8.25 -2.63 -5.30
C ALA A 38 7.21 -2.09 -4.31
N CYS A 39 6.76 -0.85 -4.48
CA CYS A 39 5.72 -0.27 -3.64
C CYS A 39 4.38 -0.98 -3.81
N ARG A 40 4.00 -1.32 -5.05
CA ARG A 40 2.76 -2.07 -5.30
C ARG A 40 2.81 -3.45 -4.66
N GLU A 41 3.90 -4.20 -4.84
CA GLU A 41 4.02 -5.52 -4.22
C GLU A 41 4.10 -5.42 -2.69
N ALA A 42 4.77 -4.42 -2.13
CA ALA A 42 4.75 -4.17 -0.69
C ALA A 42 3.33 -3.91 -0.18
N GLN A 43 2.53 -3.11 -0.90
CA GLN A 43 1.13 -2.88 -0.56
C GLN A 43 0.32 -4.17 -0.64
N ASN A 44 0.48 -4.98 -1.69
CA ASN A 44 -0.21 -6.27 -1.81
C ASN A 44 0.13 -7.18 -0.63
N VAL A 45 1.40 -7.29 -0.25
CA VAL A 45 1.84 -8.08 0.91
C VAL A 45 1.20 -7.59 2.21
N LEU A 46 1.08 -6.26 2.40
CA LEU A 46 0.40 -5.68 3.56
C LEU A 46 -1.11 -5.88 3.53
N LEU A 47 -1.74 -5.90 2.36
CA LEU A 47 -3.17 -6.16 2.22
C LEU A 47 -3.51 -7.64 2.45
N ASP A 48 -2.62 -8.53 2.01
CA ASP A 48 -2.71 -9.97 2.27
C ASP A 48 -2.36 -10.32 3.72
N GLN A 49 -1.85 -9.35 4.50
CA GLN A 49 -1.52 -9.55 5.90
C GLN A 49 -2.81 -9.77 6.71
N ARG A 50 -2.98 -11.02 7.16
CA ARG A 50 -4.11 -11.44 8.02
C ARG A 50 -3.86 -11.25 9.51
N PHE A 51 -2.62 -10.97 9.89
CA PHE A 51 -2.20 -10.82 11.29
C PHE A 51 -1.56 -9.45 11.52
N PHE A 52 -2.20 -8.63 12.35
CA PHE A 52 -1.71 -7.33 12.77
C PHE A 52 -1.08 -7.44 14.14
N GLN A 53 0.23 -7.25 14.23
CA GLN A 53 0.92 -7.15 15.51
C GLN A 53 0.76 -5.72 16.04
N LEU A 54 0.13 -5.59 17.20
CA LEU A 54 -0.01 -4.33 17.92
C LEU A 54 0.86 -4.38 19.18
N ASP A 55 1.44 -3.25 19.55
CA ASP A 55 1.95 -3.06 20.91
C ASP A 55 0.79 -2.78 21.87
N ASP A 56 1.08 -2.76 23.18
CA ASP A 56 0.05 -2.66 24.21
C ASP A 56 -0.79 -1.39 24.08
N ASP A 57 -0.16 -0.26 23.75
CA ASP A 57 -0.83 1.03 23.57
C ASP A 57 -1.75 1.01 22.34
N ALA A 58 -1.28 0.48 21.21
CA ALA A 58 -2.07 0.36 20.00
C ALA A 58 -3.23 -0.64 20.17
N PHE A 59 -3.03 -1.71 20.94
CA PHE A 59 -4.07 -2.68 21.24
C PHE A 59 -5.17 -2.08 22.12
N ALA A 60 -4.81 -1.35 23.17
CA ALA A 60 -5.78 -0.66 24.03
C ALA A 60 -6.60 0.39 23.26
N ALA A 61 -5.96 1.14 22.35
CA ALA A 61 -6.64 2.08 21.47
C ALA A 61 -7.61 1.37 20.51
N PHE A 62 -7.22 0.20 19.99
CA PHE A 62 -8.07 -0.63 19.15
C PHE A 62 -9.28 -1.17 19.91
N GLU A 63 -9.12 -1.70 21.12
CA GLU A 63 -10.24 -2.16 21.96
C GLU A 63 -11.20 -1.02 22.27
N THR A 64 -10.69 0.15 22.67
CA THR A 64 -11.52 1.33 22.91
C THR A 64 -12.33 1.70 21.67
N ALA A 65 -11.72 1.65 20.48
CA ALA A 65 -12.40 1.96 19.23
C ALA A 65 -13.50 0.95 18.86
N LEU A 66 -13.38 -0.32 19.28
CA LEU A 66 -14.41 -1.34 19.07
C LEU A 66 -15.61 -1.15 20.00
N GLU A 67 -15.39 -0.66 21.22
CA GLU A 67 -16.46 -0.43 22.19
C GLU A 67 -17.26 0.85 21.92
N VAL A 68 -16.62 1.84 21.28
CA VAL A 68 -17.27 3.12 20.97
C VAL A 68 -18.39 2.90 19.95
N PRO A 69 -19.64 3.31 20.25
CA PRO A 69 -20.73 3.21 19.31
C PRO A 69 -20.43 4.02 18.05
N VAL A 70 -20.76 3.46 16.88
CA VAL A 70 -20.50 4.11 15.60
C VAL A 70 -21.18 5.47 15.57
N SER A 71 -20.36 6.52 15.58
CA SER A 71 -20.85 7.89 15.50
C SER A 71 -21.60 8.13 14.20
N ASN A 72 -22.59 9.01 14.23
CA ASN A 72 -23.42 9.31 13.06
C ASN A 72 -22.58 9.96 11.94
N ASN A 73 -22.06 9.14 11.03
CA ASN A 73 -21.20 9.59 9.93
C ASN A 73 -22.02 9.80 8.65
N ALA A 74 -22.36 11.06 8.38
CA ALA A 74 -23.13 11.45 7.20
C ALA A 74 -22.48 11.02 5.87
N LYS A 75 -21.13 11.04 5.78
CA LYS A 75 -20.41 10.60 4.58
C LYS A 75 -20.50 9.10 4.38
N LEU A 76 -20.38 8.31 5.46
CA LEU A 76 -20.54 6.86 5.40
C LEU A 76 -21.97 6.47 4.97
N LYS A 77 -22.98 7.14 5.52
CA LYS A 77 -24.38 6.94 5.10
C LYS A 77 -24.59 7.24 3.62
N SER A 78 -24.02 8.35 3.12
CA SER A 78 -24.07 8.70 1.70
C SER A 78 -23.34 7.68 0.82
N LEU A 79 -22.21 7.12 1.27
CA LEU A 79 -21.50 6.06 0.55
C LEU A 79 -22.33 4.79 0.44
N LEU A 80 -22.90 4.32 1.55
CA LEU A 80 -23.71 3.09 1.59
C LEU A 80 -25.05 3.22 0.85
N ALA A 81 -25.56 4.45 0.69
CA ALA A 81 -26.77 4.73 -0.08
C ALA A 81 -26.52 4.87 -1.60
N LYS A 82 -25.26 4.91 -2.05
CA LYS A 82 -24.96 4.95 -3.48
C LYS A 82 -25.21 3.56 -4.09
N PRO A 83 -25.86 3.49 -5.26
CA PRO A 83 -25.99 2.24 -5.98
C PRO A 83 -24.61 1.67 -6.31
N SER A 84 -24.52 0.35 -6.22
CA SER A 84 -23.31 -0.39 -6.53
C SER A 84 -22.95 -0.17 -8.00
N PRO A 85 -21.69 0.13 -8.36
CA PRO A 85 -21.30 0.33 -9.76
C PRO A 85 -21.33 -0.96 -10.63
N TRP A 86 -21.81 -2.08 -10.09
CA TRP A 86 -21.92 -3.38 -10.74
C TRP A 86 -23.35 -3.93 -10.79
N GLU A 87 -24.35 -3.10 -10.46
CA GLU A 87 -25.76 -3.29 -10.82
C GLU A 87 -26.10 -2.43 -12.05
#